data_AF-A0A6A8MUQ8-F1
#
_entry.id   AF-A0A6A8MUQ8-F1
#
_cell.length_a   1.000
_cell.length_b   1.000
_cell.length_c   1.000
_cell.angle_alpha   90.00
_cell.angle_beta   90.00
_cell.angle_gamma   90.00
#
_symmetry.space_group_name_H-M   'P 1'
#
loop_
_entity.id
_entity.type
_entity.pdbx_description
1 polymer ?
#
loop_
_entity_poly.entity_id
_entity_poly.type
_entity_poly.pdbx_seq_one_letter_code
_entity_poly.pdbx_strand_id
1 'polypeptide(L)'
;MRIINMMGTQMAETIAAIAPEAEVVSITADETIEPNSSAQVLCAAWPGHSIYEQLDAMGVLWMHLPGTGIDAWDPGLLRGRIVTCSRGVSAIPISEFVMGS
;
A
#
# COMPACT_ATOMS: atom_id res chain seq x y z
N MET A 1 10.39 -12.71 -0.96
CA MET A 1 10.11 -11.28 -1.18
C MET A 1 9.48 -10.73 0.09
N ARG A 2 9.87 -9.55 0.56
CA ARG A 2 9.30 -8.94 1.78
C ARG A 2 8.33 -7.82 1.42
N ILE A 3 7.14 -7.86 2.02
CA ILE A 3 6.01 -6.98 1.76
C ILE A 3 5.64 -6.28 3.06
N ILE A 4 5.61 -4.95 3.04
CA ILE A 4 4.99 -4.18 4.12
C ILE A 4 3.51 -4.02 3.82
N ASN A 5 2.66 -4.40 4.76
CA ASN A 5 1.21 -4.35 4.62
C ASN A 5 0.58 -3.37 5.62
N MET A 6 -0.03 -2.31 5.10
CA MET A 6 -0.80 -1.34 5.89
C MET A 6 -2.32 -1.44 5.65
N MET A 7 -2.78 -2.45 4.90
CA MET A 7 -4.19 -2.59 4.47
C MET A 7 -5.00 -3.52 5.40
N GLY A 8 -4.47 -3.83 6.58
CA GLY A 8 -5.14 -4.66 7.59
C GLY A 8 -4.95 -6.17 7.39
N THR A 9 -5.62 -6.94 8.27
CA THR A 9 -5.42 -8.39 8.42
C THR A 9 -5.88 -9.20 7.22
N GLN A 10 -7.00 -8.83 6.61
CA GLN A 10 -7.54 -9.54 5.44
C GLN A 10 -6.57 -9.54 4.25
N MET A 11 -5.84 -8.44 4.06
CA MET A 11 -4.80 -8.36 3.02
C MET A 11 -3.65 -9.31 3.34
N ALA A 12 -3.19 -9.35 4.60
CA ALA A 12 -2.12 -10.26 5.01
C ALA A 12 -2.49 -11.73 4.79
N GLU A 13 -3.71 -12.12 5.18
CA GLU A 13 -4.24 -13.48 4.98
C GLU A 13 -4.31 -13.85 3.50
N THR A 14 -4.80 -12.93 2.66
CA THR A 14 -4.91 -13.14 1.21
C THR A 14 -3.52 -13.32 0.58
N ILE A 15 -2.55 -12.49 0.96
CA ILE A 15 -1.17 -12.61 0.45
C ILE A 15 -0.56 -13.94 0.90
N ALA A 16 -0.70 -14.31 2.18
CA ALA A 16 -0.16 -15.57 2.70
C ALA A 16 -0.75 -16.80 1.99
N ALA A 17 -2.02 -16.73 1.56
CA ALA A 17 -2.67 -17.81 0.83
C ALA A 17 -2.19 -17.93 -0.64
N ILE A 18 -1.90 -16.81 -1.31
CA ILE A 18 -1.56 -16.78 -2.75
C ILE A 18 -0.03 -16.86 -2.98
N ALA A 19 0.74 -16.29 -2.07
CA ALA A 19 2.20 -16.20 -2.11
C ALA A 19 2.80 -16.59 -0.75
N PRO A 20 2.76 -17.88 -0.37
CA PRO A 20 3.23 -18.35 0.95
C PRO A 20 4.74 -18.13 1.18
N GLU A 21 5.51 -17.92 0.12
CA GLU A 21 6.94 -17.58 0.17
C GLU A 21 7.21 -16.08 0.43
N ALA A 22 6.17 -15.25 0.41
CA ALA A 22 6.28 -13.83 0.74
C ALA A 22 6.28 -13.65 2.27
N GLU A 23 7.25 -12.87 2.75
CA GLU A 23 7.26 -12.42 4.14
C GLU A 23 6.40 -11.16 4.25
N VAL A 24 5.28 -11.27 4.96
CA VAL A 24 4.35 -10.15 5.17
C VAL A 24 4.58 -9.56 6.55
N VAL A 25 4.95 -8.28 6.59
CA VAL A 25 5.07 -7.50 7.82
C VAL A 25 3.94 -6.49 7.85
N SER A 26 2.95 -6.74 8.69
CA SER A 26 1.83 -5.82 8.90
C SER A 26 2.20 -4.74 9.90
N ILE A 27 1.91 -3.49 9.53
CA ILE A 27 2.02 -2.34 10.41
C ILE A 27 0.73 -1.53 10.36
N THR A 28 0.39 -0.91 11.48
CA THR A 28 -0.70 0.05 11.61
C THR A 28 -0.23 1.47 11.25
N ALA A 29 -1.17 2.42 11.22
CA ALA A 29 -0.88 3.81 10.88
C ALA A 29 -0.04 4.57 11.93
N ASP A 30 0.13 4.00 13.13
CA ASP A 30 0.89 4.61 14.22
C ASP A 30 2.23 3.87 14.46
N GLU A 31 2.45 2.75 13.78
CA GLU A 31 3.63 1.91 13.98
C GLU A 31 4.77 2.31 13.05
N THR A 32 5.96 2.48 13.62
CA THR A 32 7.19 2.68 12.85
C THR A 32 7.86 1.35 12.57
N ILE A 33 8.52 1.27 11.42
CA ILE A 33 9.40 0.16 11.10
C ILE A 33 10.80 0.45 11.62
N GLU A 34 11.49 -0.60 12.07
CA GLU A 34 12.90 -0.55 12.44
C GLU A 34 13.74 0.08 11.30
N PRO A 35 14.58 1.08 11.60
CA PRO A 35 15.45 1.69 10.61
C PRO A 35 16.29 0.62 9.88
N ASN A 36 16.33 0.68 8.55
CA ASN A 36 17.03 -0.26 7.66
C ASN A 36 16.37 -1.64 7.46
N SER A 37 15.10 -1.83 7.86
CA SER A 37 14.35 -3.00 7.39
C SER A 37 14.24 -2.99 5.87
N SER A 38 14.74 -4.03 5.19
CA SER A 38 14.57 -4.13 3.73
C SER A 38 13.18 -4.62 3.36
N ALA A 39 12.57 -4.05 2.32
CA ALA A 39 11.30 -4.51 1.76
C ALA A 39 11.21 -4.14 0.28
N GLN A 40 10.58 -4.98 -0.53
CA GLN A 40 10.49 -4.75 -1.99
C GLN A 40 9.14 -4.18 -2.40
N VAL A 41 8.10 -4.43 -1.59
CA VAL A 41 6.71 -4.07 -1.89
C VAL A 41 6.09 -3.39 -0.68
N LEU A 42 5.31 -2.34 -0.93
CA LEU A 42 4.47 -1.68 0.05
C LEU A 42 3.00 -1.70 -0.40
N CYS A 43 2.14 -2.35 0.38
CA CYS A 43 0.70 -2.15 0.32
C CYS A 43 0.36 -0.98 1.25
N ALA A 44 0.23 0.21 0.66
CA ALA A 44 0.23 1.47 1.38
C ALA A 44 -1.11 1.77 2.08
N ALA A 45 -1.05 2.59 3.13
CA ALA A 45 -2.21 3.27 3.69
C ALA A 45 -2.44 4.60 2.95
N TRP A 46 -3.22 5.51 3.53
CA TRP A 46 -3.36 6.88 3.01
C TRP A 46 -2.06 7.70 3.17
N PRO A 47 -1.91 8.81 2.42
CA PRO A 47 -0.75 9.70 2.55
C PRO A 47 -0.53 10.23 3.98
N GLY A 48 0.72 10.57 4.31
CA GLY A 48 1.09 11.23 5.58
C GLY A 48 1.80 10.35 6.62
N HIS A 49 2.06 9.07 6.32
CA HIS A 49 2.80 8.17 7.20
C HIS A 49 4.32 8.36 7.07
N SER A 50 5.05 8.29 8.18
CA SER A 50 6.52 8.51 8.21
C SER A 50 7.32 7.44 7.44
N ILE A 51 6.75 6.24 7.23
CA ILE A 51 7.38 5.18 6.42
C ILE A 51 7.71 5.65 4.99
N TYR A 52 6.94 6.59 4.45
CA TYR A 52 7.13 7.09 3.08
C TYR A 52 8.49 7.79 2.90
N GLU A 53 9.07 8.31 3.98
CA GLU A 53 10.40 8.92 3.97
C GLU A 53 11.54 7.89 3.86
N GLN A 54 11.24 6.62 4.13
CA GLN A 54 12.23 5.55 4.24
C GLN A 54 12.23 4.60 3.03
N LEU A 55 11.32 4.76 2.08
CA LEU A 55 11.11 3.77 1.01
C LEU A 55 12.37 3.49 0.16
N ASP A 56 13.18 4.51 -0.11
CA ASP A 56 14.44 4.34 -0.82
C ASP A 56 15.46 3.55 -0.01
N ALA A 57 15.63 3.88 1.27
CA ALA A 57 16.54 3.17 2.17
C ALA A 57 16.11 1.71 2.39
N MET A 58 14.80 1.45 2.40
CA MET A 58 14.24 0.10 2.51
C MET A 58 14.34 -0.70 1.20
N GLY A 59 14.58 -0.03 0.06
CA GLY A 59 14.65 -0.67 -1.26
C GLY A 59 13.29 -1.04 -1.86
N VAL A 60 12.23 -0.30 -1.54
CA VAL A 60 10.88 -0.56 -2.04
C VAL A 60 10.81 -0.25 -3.54
N LEU A 61 10.49 -1.22 -4.38
CA LEU A 61 10.43 -1.03 -5.83
C LEU A 61 8.99 -0.97 -6.36
N TRP A 62 8.03 -1.45 -5.56
CA TRP A 62 6.62 -1.49 -5.92
C TRP A 62 5.74 -0.96 -4.78
N MET A 63 4.82 -0.06 -5.13
CA MET A 63 3.80 0.45 -4.23
C MET A 63 2.39 0.15 -4.76
N HIS A 64 1.53 -0.36 -3.89
CA HIS A 64 0.10 -0.49 -4.15
C HIS A 64 -0.69 0.54 -3.32
N LEU A 65 -1.49 1.36 -3.99
CA LEU A 65 -2.30 2.41 -3.40
C LEU A 65 -3.72 1.90 -3.12
N PRO A 66 -4.29 2.20 -1.94
CA PRO A 66 -5.59 1.65 -1.54
C PRO A 66 -6.77 2.26 -2.32
N GLY A 67 -6.62 3.47 -2.85
CA GLY A 67 -7.66 4.19 -3.59
C GLY A 67 -7.53 4.13 -5.12
N THR A 68 -8.50 4.72 -5.81
CA THR A 68 -8.42 4.96 -7.27
C THR A 68 -7.64 6.24 -7.59
N GLY A 69 -7.84 7.31 -6.81
CA GLY A 69 -7.17 8.60 -7.01
C GLY A 69 -5.74 8.58 -6.49
N ILE A 70 -4.83 9.17 -7.26
CA ILE A 70 -3.40 9.26 -6.90
C ILE A 70 -2.95 10.70 -6.65
N ASP A 71 -3.85 11.66 -6.82
CA ASP A 71 -3.54 13.10 -6.85
C ASP A 71 -3.04 13.65 -5.50
N ALA A 72 -3.38 12.98 -4.40
CA ALA A 72 -2.95 13.34 -3.05
C ALA A 72 -1.55 12.79 -2.68
N TRP A 73 -0.92 12.01 -3.56
CA TRP A 73 0.40 11.44 -3.32
C TRP A 73 1.50 12.33 -3.88
N ASP A 74 2.60 12.48 -3.13
CA ASP A 74 3.79 13.18 -3.61
C ASP A 74 4.36 12.49 -4.86
N PRO A 75 4.45 13.16 -6.03
CA PRO A 75 5.04 12.59 -7.23
C PRO A 75 6.48 12.11 -7.04
N GLY A 76 7.25 12.73 -6.13
CA GLY A 76 8.60 12.31 -5.77
C GLY A 76 8.62 10.91 -5.17
N LEU A 77 7.64 10.59 -4.31
CA LEU A 77 7.47 9.28 -3.69
C LEU A 77 7.16 8.17 -4.71
N LEU A 78 6.40 8.52 -5.76
CA LEU A 78 5.95 7.59 -6.79
C LEU A 78 7.01 7.33 -7.87
N ARG A 79 7.90 8.29 -8.09
CA ARG A 79 8.86 8.27 -9.20
C ARG A 79 9.86 7.11 -9.05
N GLY A 80 10.15 6.45 -10.17
CA GLY A 80 11.17 5.38 -10.22
C GLY A 80 10.70 4.04 -9.64
N ARG A 81 9.42 3.94 -9.26
CA ARG A 81 8.80 2.71 -8.76
C ARG A 81 7.69 2.23 -9.68
N ILE A 82 7.37 0.95 -9.58
CA ILE A 82 6.10 0.42 -10.07
C ILE A 82 5.02 0.91 -9.11
N VAL A 83 3.99 1.57 -9.63
CA VAL A 83 2.86 2.04 -8.83
C VAL A 83 1.57 1.46 -9.40
N THR A 84 0.80 0.84 -8.52
CA THR A 84 -0.52 0.28 -8.83
C THR A 84 -1.56 0.87 -7.89
N CYS A 85 -2.82 0.89 -8.31
CA CYS A 85 -3.92 1.42 -7.49
C CYS A 85 -5.17 0.55 -7.66
N SER A 86 -6.16 0.76 -6.81
CA SER A 86 -7.42 -0.01 -6.80
C SER A 86 -8.45 0.52 -7.81
N ARG A 87 -8.00 0.94 -9.00
CA ARG A 87 -8.87 1.50 -10.05
C ARG A 87 -10.02 0.54 -10.38
N GLY A 88 -11.25 1.04 -10.29
CA GLY A 88 -12.46 0.31 -10.68
C GLY A 88 -13.17 -0.45 -9.54
N VAL A 89 -12.51 -0.65 -8.39
CA VAL A 89 -13.09 -1.35 -7.24
C VAL A 89 -14.33 -0.62 -6.69
N SER A 90 -14.34 0.72 -6.78
CA SER A 90 -15.42 1.55 -6.23
C SER A 90 -16.51 1.93 -7.23
N ALA A 91 -16.48 1.42 -8.47
CA ALA A 91 -17.41 1.86 -9.51
C ALA A 91 -18.89 1.60 -9.16
N ILE A 92 -19.20 0.40 -8.66
CA ILE A 92 -20.55 0.04 -8.21
C ILE A 92 -20.92 0.83 -6.93
N PRO A 93 -20.13 0.81 -5.83
CA PRO A 93 -20.44 1.60 -4.64
C PRO A 93 -20.68 3.09 -4.89
N ILE A 94 -19.90 3.71 -5.78
CA ILE A 94 -20.11 5.12 -6.16
C ILE A 94 -21.45 5.30 -6.89
N SER A 95 -21.79 4.39 -7.80
CA SER A 95 -23.08 4.45 -8.52
C SER A 95 -24.26 4.30 -7.56
N GLU A 96 -24.17 3.38 -6.60
CA GLU A 96 -25.19 3.18 -5.56
C GLU A 96 -25.37 4.43 -4.69
N PHE A 97 -24.25 5.04 -4.27
CA PHE A 97 -24.29 6.28 -3.48
C PHE A 97 -24.99 7.42 -4.24
N VAL A 98 -24.70 7.58 -5.53
CA VAL A 98 -25.32 8.62 -6.38
C VAL A 98 -26.81 8.34 -6.61
N MET A 99 -27.21 7.07 -6.79
CA MET A 99 -28.61 6.71 -7.04
C MET A 99 -29.47 6.68 -5.76
N GLY A 100 -28.83 6.53 -4.60
CA GLY A 100 -29.51 6.48 -3.29
C GLY A 100 -29.82 7.85 -2.67
N SER A 101 -29.41 8.96 -3.30
CA SER A 101 -29.68 10.34 -2.86
C SER A 101 -30.99 10.90 -3.36
#